data_AF-A0A1Y2DJG6-F1
#
_entry.id   AF-A0A1Y2DJG6-F1
#
_cell.length_a   1.000
_cell.length_b   1.000
_cell.length_c   1.000
_cell.angle_alpha   90.00
_cell.angle_beta   90.00
_cell.angle_gamma   90.00
#
_symmetry.space_group_name_H-M   'P 1'
#
loop_
_entity.id
_entity.type
_entity.pdbx_description
1 polymer ?
#
loop_
_entity_poly.entity_id
_entity_poly.type
_entity_poly.pdbx_seq_one_letter_code
_entity_poly.pdbx_strand_id
1 'polypeptide(L)'
;MCLICPGYNSIKSQVTISRRKQLPPDITTFDEIPNESKYYKTKRDENFMIFKNNDLIVFQSPFQTELFSKNKHTFADGTFYIAPIFRYQVFITRTYVTELNCFYTTSFSILKNKKQATYEILFEEIKKNSSKYNSIEITPKIFHCDFEKAVSNAAQKVCINCQEHNYVQFLEFLEYFKKTYLINFETENWNYYDNIEHITNNVSETFNKYLKKLFAKKPTFFQLLSELQKEESKYYIDTKGELLEF
;
A
#
# COMPACT_ATOMS: atom_id res chain seq x y z
N MET A 1 30.55 4.82 -43.10
CA MET A 1 29.74 5.71 -42.24
C MET A 1 29.69 5.06 -40.86
N CYS A 2 30.35 5.63 -39.85
CA CYS A 2 30.42 5.02 -38.52
C CYS A 2 29.15 5.42 -37.74
N LEU A 3 28.26 4.46 -37.46
CA LEU A 3 27.07 4.69 -36.65
C LEU A 3 27.50 4.85 -35.18
N ILE A 4 27.45 6.08 -34.67
CA ILE A 4 27.65 6.34 -33.24
C ILE A 4 26.36 5.92 -32.54
N CYS A 5 26.42 4.81 -31.78
CA CYS A 5 25.30 4.38 -30.97
C CYS A 5 25.03 5.39 -29.85
N PRO A 6 23.79 5.87 -29.67
CA PRO A 6 23.47 6.78 -28.58
C PRO A 6 23.76 6.13 -27.22
N GLY A 7 24.29 6.92 -26.28
CA GLY A 7 24.57 6.44 -24.93
C GLY A 7 23.30 5.97 -24.20
N TYR A 8 23.45 4.98 -23.31
CA TYR A 8 22.35 4.36 -22.56
C TYR A 8 21.38 5.37 -21.92
N ASN A 9 21.91 6.42 -21.27
CA ASN A 9 21.08 7.45 -20.63
C ASN A 9 20.23 8.24 -21.63
N SER A 10 20.76 8.50 -22.83
CA SER A 10 20.04 9.19 -23.91
C SER A 10 18.90 8.34 -24.45
N ILE A 11 19.16 7.04 -24.68
CA ILE A 11 18.11 6.08 -25.09
C ILE A 11 17.03 5.98 -24.01
N LYS A 12 17.43 5.78 -22.74
CA LYS A 12 16.52 5.68 -21.60
C LYS A 12 15.64 6.92 -21.48
N SER A 13 16.23 8.11 -21.56
CA SER A 13 15.51 9.39 -21.50
C SER A 13 14.48 9.52 -22.63
N GLN A 14 14.89 9.25 -23.89
CA GLN A 14 13.98 9.31 -25.04
C GLN A 14 12.83 8.31 -24.94
N VAL A 15 13.11 7.07 -24.53
CA VAL A 15 12.06 6.06 -24.31
C VAL A 15 11.11 6.48 -23.19
N THR A 16 11.62 7.04 -22.08
CA THR A 16 10.77 7.56 -21.00
C THR A 16 9.89 8.71 -21.49
N ILE A 17 10.43 9.66 -22.27
CA ILE A 17 9.67 10.78 -22.84
C ILE A 17 8.58 10.27 -23.78
N SER A 18 8.91 9.36 -24.69
CA SER A 18 7.96 8.76 -25.63
C SER A 18 6.84 8.01 -24.91
N ARG A 19 7.15 7.26 -23.84
CA ARG A 19 6.13 6.61 -23.01
C ARG A 19 5.24 7.63 -22.29
N ARG A 20 5.80 8.72 -21.79
CA ARG A 20 5.01 9.81 -21.16
C ARG A 20 4.05 10.46 -22.14
N LYS A 21 4.44 10.63 -23.41
CA LYS A 21 3.56 11.17 -24.47
C LYS A 21 2.36 10.27 -24.79
N GLN A 22 2.40 8.98 -24.44
CA GLN A 22 1.28 8.06 -24.61
C GLN A 22 0.29 8.08 -23.43
N LEU A 23 0.65 8.73 -22.32
CA LEU A 23 -0.25 8.89 -21.19
C LEU A 23 -1.15 10.10 -21.42
N PRO A 24 -2.39 10.09 -20.88
CA PRO A 24 -3.22 11.28 -20.90
C PRO A 24 -2.56 12.46 -20.19
N PRO A 25 -3.01 13.70 -20.46
CA PRO A 25 -2.55 14.89 -19.75
C PRO A 25 -2.63 14.72 -18.24
N ASP A 26 -1.71 15.36 -17.52
CA ASP A 26 -1.75 15.36 -16.07
C ASP A 26 -2.99 16.11 -15.57
N ILE A 27 -3.46 15.71 -14.39
CA ILE A 27 -4.55 16.38 -13.68
C ILE A 27 -4.00 17.10 -12.46
N THR A 28 -4.56 18.26 -12.15
CA THR A 28 -4.03 19.17 -11.13
C THR A 28 -4.89 19.24 -9.87
N THR A 29 -6.12 18.72 -9.92
CA THR A 29 -7.07 18.75 -8.80
C THR A 29 -7.75 17.40 -8.57
N PHE A 30 -8.41 17.23 -7.41
CA PHE A 30 -9.12 15.96 -7.13
C PHE A 30 -10.24 15.72 -8.13
N ASP A 31 -10.97 16.77 -8.42
CA ASP A 31 -12.25 16.73 -9.10
C ASP A 31 -12.08 16.48 -10.60
N GLU A 32 -10.87 16.71 -11.13
CA GLU A 32 -10.46 16.35 -12.50
C GLU A 32 -10.22 14.85 -12.72
N ILE A 33 -10.23 14.01 -11.66
CA ILE A 33 -10.14 12.55 -11.87
C ILE A 33 -11.34 12.13 -12.74
N PRO A 34 -11.13 11.47 -13.88
CA PRO A 34 -12.24 11.06 -14.74
C PRO A 34 -13.05 9.95 -14.09
N ASN A 35 -14.32 9.80 -14.47
CA ASN A 35 -15.17 8.70 -13.99
C ASN A 35 -14.84 7.38 -14.71
N GLU A 36 -14.31 7.46 -15.92
CA GLU A 36 -13.92 6.31 -16.72
C GLU A 36 -12.47 6.43 -17.19
N SER A 37 -11.77 5.31 -17.22
CA SER A 37 -10.41 5.24 -17.73
C SER A 37 -10.02 3.79 -18.00
N LYS A 38 -9.22 3.56 -19.05
CA LYS A 38 -8.60 2.24 -19.28
C LYS A 38 -7.70 1.80 -18.11
N TYR A 39 -7.22 2.75 -17.31
CA TYR A 39 -6.38 2.48 -16.14
C TYR A 39 -7.19 1.98 -14.93
N TYR A 40 -8.51 1.98 -15.02
CA TYR A 40 -9.42 1.46 -13.98
C TYR A 40 -9.73 -0.03 -14.16
N LYS A 41 -9.10 -0.65 -15.14
CA LYS A 41 -9.10 -2.09 -15.39
C LYS A 41 -7.72 -2.69 -15.08
N THR A 42 -7.63 -4.00 -14.86
CA THR A 42 -6.32 -4.68 -14.84
C THR A 42 -5.81 -4.87 -16.26
N LYS A 43 -4.58 -5.38 -16.44
CA LYS A 43 -4.10 -5.79 -17.78
C LYS A 43 -4.93 -6.94 -18.38
N ARG A 44 -5.68 -7.66 -17.55
CA ARG A 44 -6.59 -8.76 -17.92
C ARG A 44 -8.04 -8.26 -18.11
N ASP A 45 -8.25 -6.95 -18.19
CA ASP A 45 -9.56 -6.29 -18.34
C ASP A 45 -10.55 -6.50 -17.18
N GLU A 46 -10.06 -6.91 -16.02
CA GLU A 46 -10.88 -7.04 -14.80
C GLU A 46 -11.08 -5.68 -14.13
N ASN A 47 -12.16 -5.50 -13.37
CA ASN A 47 -12.37 -4.26 -12.61
C ASN A 47 -11.24 -4.06 -11.60
N PHE A 48 -10.54 -2.92 -11.70
CA PHE A 48 -9.46 -2.56 -10.78
C PHE A 48 -9.87 -1.41 -9.86
N MET A 49 -10.50 -0.36 -10.38
CA MET A 49 -11.13 0.67 -9.54
C MET A 49 -12.46 0.13 -8.99
N ILE A 50 -12.63 0.15 -7.67
CA ILE A 50 -13.85 -0.36 -7.02
C ILE A 50 -14.71 0.75 -6.43
N PHE A 51 -14.12 1.90 -6.11
CA PHE A 51 -14.82 3.01 -5.48
C PHE A 51 -14.12 4.35 -5.76
N LYS A 52 -14.92 5.41 -5.87
CA LYS A 52 -14.46 6.80 -5.98
C LYS A 52 -15.50 7.73 -5.36
N ASN A 53 -15.04 8.67 -4.56
CA ASN A 53 -15.81 9.84 -4.11
C ASN A 53 -14.93 11.11 -4.15
N ASN A 54 -15.37 12.18 -3.50
CA ASN A 54 -14.66 13.46 -3.48
C ASN A 54 -13.35 13.47 -2.67
N ASP A 55 -13.12 12.45 -1.84
CA ASP A 55 -12.00 12.38 -0.89
C ASP A 55 -11.06 11.20 -1.14
N LEU A 56 -11.52 10.13 -1.81
CA LEU A 56 -10.72 8.94 -2.04
C LEU A 56 -11.13 8.18 -3.30
N ILE A 57 -10.18 7.41 -3.81
CA ILE A 57 -10.36 6.42 -4.87
C ILE A 57 -9.67 5.12 -4.44
N VAL A 58 -10.34 3.99 -4.61
CA VAL A 58 -9.88 2.66 -4.17
C VAL A 58 -9.68 1.77 -5.38
N PHE A 59 -8.52 1.13 -5.42
CA PHE A 59 -8.14 0.14 -6.42
C PHE A 59 -7.88 -1.20 -5.74
N GLN A 60 -8.61 -2.22 -6.18
CA GLN A 60 -8.52 -3.58 -5.70
C GLN A 60 -9.09 -4.52 -6.77
N SER A 61 -8.23 -5.31 -7.42
CA SER A 61 -8.68 -6.30 -8.41
C SER A 61 -9.37 -7.50 -7.74
N PRO A 62 -10.09 -8.36 -8.49
CA PRO A 62 -10.60 -9.63 -7.99
C PRO A 62 -9.55 -10.47 -7.28
N PHE A 63 -8.36 -10.61 -7.89
CA PHE A 63 -7.22 -11.31 -7.32
C PHE A 63 -6.78 -10.72 -5.97
N GLN A 64 -6.66 -9.40 -5.90
CA GLN A 64 -6.27 -8.74 -4.65
C GLN A 64 -7.34 -8.85 -3.57
N THR A 65 -8.61 -8.85 -3.96
CA THR A 65 -9.76 -9.11 -3.08
C THR A 65 -9.70 -10.51 -2.49
N GLU A 66 -9.38 -11.50 -3.31
CA GLU A 66 -9.20 -12.90 -2.90
C GLU A 66 -8.06 -13.01 -1.87
N LEU A 67 -6.91 -12.39 -2.14
CA LEU A 67 -5.78 -12.35 -1.22
C LEU A 67 -6.14 -11.68 0.11
N PHE A 68 -6.84 -10.55 0.07
CA PHE A 68 -7.31 -9.85 1.27
C PHE A 68 -8.24 -10.71 2.12
N SER A 69 -9.13 -11.46 1.48
CA SER A 69 -10.16 -12.26 2.14
C SER A 69 -9.62 -13.57 2.73
N LYS A 70 -8.64 -14.20 2.06
CA LYS A 70 -8.07 -15.48 2.49
C LYS A 70 -7.10 -15.36 3.67
N ASN A 71 -6.40 -14.23 3.77
CA ASN A 71 -5.29 -14.11 4.72
C ASN A 71 -5.70 -13.45 6.04
N LYS A 72 -5.13 -13.96 7.13
CA LYS A 72 -5.44 -13.51 8.49
C LYS A 72 -4.91 -12.10 8.80
N HIS A 73 -3.72 -11.78 8.28
CA HIS A 73 -3.00 -10.58 8.62
C HIS A 73 -3.04 -9.58 7.47
N THR A 74 -3.43 -8.34 7.78
CA THR A 74 -3.34 -7.21 6.86
C THR A 74 -2.39 -6.18 7.44
N PHE A 75 -1.49 -5.70 6.61
CA PHE A 75 -0.54 -4.63 6.91
C PHE A 75 -0.93 -3.42 6.10
N ALA A 76 -1.01 -2.26 6.73
CA ALA A 76 -1.41 -1.03 6.08
C ALA A 76 -0.42 0.09 6.35
N ASP A 77 -0.09 0.84 5.30
CA ASP A 77 0.83 1.96 5.36
C ASP A 77 0.43 3.07 4.37
N GLY A 78 0.70 4.32 4.75
CA GLY A 78 0.42 5.51 3.96
C GLY A 78 1.71 6.14 3.45
N THR A 79 1.85 6.27 2.14
CA THR A 79 3.05 6.82 1.50
C THR A 79 2.78 8.11 0.73
N PHE A 80 3.55 9.15 1.09
CA PHE A 80 3.48 10.47 0.47
C PHE A 80 4.27 10.57 -0.83
N TYR A 81 5.29 9.72 -0.99
CA TYR A 81 6.29 9.86 -2.04
C TYR A 81 5.70 9.63 -3.43
N ILE A 82 4.84 8.62 -3.55
CA ILE A 82 4.16 8.24 -4.79
C ILE A 82 2.79 8.90 -4.96
N ALA A 83 2.33 9.67 -3.97
CA ALA A 83 1.07 10.38 -4.07
C ALA A 83 1.16 11.48 -5.14
N PRO A 84 0.16 11.60 -6.03
CA PRO A 84 0.12 12.72 -6.98
C PRO A 84 0.15 14.06 -6.26
N ILE A 85 0.57 15.13 -6.95
CA ILE A 85 0.82 16.43 -6.30
C ILE A 85 -0.41 17.01 -5.59
N PHE A 86 -1.60 16.71 -6.10
CA PHE A 86 -2.91 17.17 -5.64
C PHE A 86 -3.54 16.23 -4.60
N ARG A 87 -2.73 15.37 -3.97
CA ARG A 87 -3.16 14.35 -3.01
C ARG A 87 -2.29 14.34 -1.77
N TYR A 88 -2.90 13.86 -0.69
CA TYR A 88 -2.21 13.73 0.58
C TYR A 88 -1.30 12.51 0.57
N GLN A 89 -1.85 11.31 0.32
CA GLN A 89 -1.08 10.07 0.34
C GLN A 89 -1.68 8.99 -0.57
N VAL A 90 -0.86 7.99 -0.90
CA VAL A 90 -1.35 6.68 -1.33
C VAL A 90 -1.34 5.76 -0.12
N PHE A 91 -2.50 5.26 0.26
CA PHE A 91 -2.66 4.25 1.29
C PHE A 91 -2.64 2.87 0.66
N ILE A 92 -1.89 1.94 1.26
CA ILE A 92 -1.62 0.63 0.69
C ILE A 92 -1.94 -0.41 1.74
N THR A 93 -2.69 -1.43 1.36
CA THR A 93 -2.87 -2.64 2.18
C THR A 93 -2.13 -3.79 1.56
N ARG A 94 -1.51 -4.63 2.38
CA ARG A 94 -0.73 -5.80 1.97
C ARG A 94 -1.02 -6.97 2.88
N THR A 95 -0.77 -8.17 2.40
CA THR A 95 -0.85 -9.39 3.20
C THR A 95 0.36 -10.27 2.95
N TYR A 96 0.69 -11.10 3.92
CA TYR A 96 1.73 -12.12 3.78
C TYR A 96 1.10 -13.42 3.31
N VAL A 97 1.52 -13.91 2.15
CA VAL A 97 1.07 -15.19 1.58
C VAL A 97 2.09 -16.25 1.97
N THR A 98 1.72 -17.10 2.93
CA THR A 98 2.62 -18.09 3.53
C THR A 98 3.17 -19.07 2.51
N GLU A 99 2.34 -19.51 1.56
CA GLU A 99 2.70 -20.47 0.52
C GLU A 99 3.81 -19.95 -0.40
N LEU A 100 3.88 -18.63 -0.58
CA LEU A 100 4.85 -17.96 -1.45
C LEU A 100 5.95 -17.26 -0.65
N ASN A 101 5.88 -17.30 0.68
CA ASN A 101 6.81 -16.66 1.61
C ASN A 101 7.09 -15.18 1.25
N CYS A 102 6.05 -14.45 0.84
CA CYS A 102 6.19 -13.10 0.29
C CYS A 102 4.96 -12.22 0.59
N PHE A 103 5.17 -10.89 0.57
CA PHE A 103 4.12 -9.90 0.77
C PHE A 103 3.50 -9.45 -0.55
N TYR A 104 2.18 -9.58 -0.63
CA TYR A 104 1.39 -9.18 -1.79
C TYR A 104 0.51 -7.99 -1.47
N THR A 105 0.37 -7.09 -2.43
CA THR A 105 -0.48 -5.89 -2.26
C THR A 105 -1.93 -6.25 -2.49
N THR A 106 -2.78 -5.92 -1.52
CA THR A 106 -4.22 -6.24 -1.51
C THR A 106 -5.11 -5.07 -1.87
N SER A 107 -4.62 -3.83 -1.76
CA SER A 107 -5.30 -2.66 -2.34
C SER A 107 -4.35 -1.46 -2.41
N PHE A 108 -4.67 -0.54 -3.31
CA PHE A 108 -4.11 0.80 -3.34
C PHE A 108 -5.24 1.82 -3.22
N SER A 109 -5.02 2.93 -2.53
CA SER A 109 -6.01 3.98 -2.40
C SER A 109 -5.37 5.34 -2.39
N ILE A 110 -5.92 6.28 -3.14
CA ILE A 110 -5.38 7.63 -3.22
C ILE A 110 -6.29 8.53 -2.39
N LEU A 111 -5.74 9.09 -1.31
CA LEU A 111 -6.52 9.85 -0.31
C LEU A 111 -6.23 11.35 -0.41
N LYS A 112 -7.30 12.16 -0.32
CA LYS A 112 -7.23 13.63 -0.26
C LYS A 112 -6.83 14.14 1.13
N ASN A 113 -7.09 13.35 2.18
CA ASN A 113 -6.90 13.74 3.57
C ASN A 113 -6.66 12.51 4.48
N LYS A 114 -6.38 12.74 5.77
CA LYS A 114 -6.16 11.71 6.82
C LYS A 114 -7.26 11.67 7.90
N LYS A 115 -8.49 12.10 7.55
CA LYS A 115 -9.59 12.09 8.51
C LYS A 115 -10.00 10.64 8.79
N GLN A 116 -10.38 10.35 10.04
CA GLN A 116 -10.89 9.04 10.43
C GLN A 116 -12.06 8.59 9.52
N ALA A 117 -13.02 9.48 9.23
CA ALA A 117 -14.14 9.19 8.34
C ALA A 117 -13.71 8.72 6.93
N THR A 118 -12.60 9.24 6.39
CA THR A 118 -12.06 8.82 5.10
C THR A 118 -11.51 7.39 5.16
N TYR A 119 -10.85 7.03 6.27
CA TYR A 119 -10.40 5.65 6.48
C TYR A 119 -11.56 4.68 6.75
N GLU A 120 -12.61 5.14 7.45
CA GLU A 120 -13.82 4.33 7.67
C GLU A 120 -14.46 3.95 6.33
N ILE A 121 -14.71 4.93 5.44
CA ILE A 121 -15.24 4.68 4.09
C ILE A 121 -14.32 3.74 3.30
N LEU A 122 -13.01 3.96 3.36
CA LEU A 122 -12.02 3.11 2.70
C LEU A 122 -12.16 1.64 3.12
N PHE A 123 -12.18 1.38 4.43
CA PHE A 123 -12.26 0.02 4.94
C PHE A 123 -13.64 -0.61 4.68
N GLU A 124 -14.72 0.16 4.73
CA GLU A 124 -16.07 -0.31 4.41
C GLU A 124 -16.17 -0.76 2.95
N GLU A 125 -15.62 0.00 2.01
CA GLU A 125 -15.66 -0.36 0.59
C GLU A 125 -14.76 -1.57 0.27
N ILE A 126 -13.59 -1.70 0.92
CA ILE A 126 -12.77 -2.92 0.81
C ILE A 126 -13.52 -4.15 1.35
N LYS A 127 -14.17 -4.00 2.51
CA LYS A 127 -14.96 -5.08 3.14
C LYS A 127 -16.15 -5.48 2.28
N LYS A 128 -16.89 -4.51 1.74
CA LYS A 128 -18.02 -4.70 0.82
C LYS A 128 -17.60 -5.32 -0.50
N ASN A 129 -16.40 -5.02 -1.01
CA ASN A 129 -15.92 -5.69 -2.22
C ASN A 129 -15.55 -7.15 -1.94
N SER A 130 -15.02 -7.42 -0.76
CA SER A 130 -14.65 -8.76 -0.30
C SER A 130 -15.85 -9.70 -0.08
N SER A 131 -17.03 -9.17 0.28
CA SER A 131 -18.29 -9.94 0.42
C SER A 131 -18.77 -10.64 -0.84
N LYS A 132 -18.23 -10.26 -2.01
CA LYS A 132 -18.56 -10.91 -3.28
C LYS A 132 -17.89 -12.27 -3.46
N TYR A 133 -16.82 -12.56 -2.71
CA TYR A 133 -15.93 -13.71 -2.97
C TYR A 133 -15.99 -14.80 -1.89
N ASN A 134 -16.66 -14.60 -0.75
CA ASN A 134 -16.88 -15.63 0.27
C ASN A 134 -18.09 -15.35 1.17
N SER A 135 -18.86 -16.39 1.51
CA SER A 135 -19.99 -16.33 2.46
C SER A 135 -19.58 -16.56 3.93
N ILE A 136 -18.28 -16.76 4.19
CA ILE A 136 -17.73 -17.16 5.49
C ILE A 136 -16.80 -16.06 5.97
N GLU A 137 -17.18 -15.40 7.06
CA GLU A 137 -16.47 -14.35 7.83
C GLU A 137 -15.26 -13.71 7.14
N ILE A 138 -15.56 -12.74 6.29
CA ILE A 138 -14.59 -11.86 5.68
C ILE A 138 -14.17 -10.82 6.69
N THR A 139 -13.01 -10.99 7.28
CA THR A 139 -12.19 -9.88 7.77
C THR A 139 -10.77 -10.41 8.02
N PRO A 140 -9.72 -9.66 7.67
CA PRO A 140 -8.42 -9.93 8.28
C PRO A 140 -8.60 -9.88 9.79
N LYS A 141 -8.21 -10.97 10.47
CA LYS A 141 -8.38 -11.10 11.92
C LYS A 141 -7.38 -10.22 12.67
N ILE A 142 -6.32 -9.77 12.01
CA ILE A 142 -5.28 -8.95 12.62
C ILE A 142 -4.88 -7.86 11.63
N PHE A 143 -5.06 -6.60 12.05
CA PHE A 143 -4.70 -5.42 11.27
C PHE A 143 -3.46 -4.76 11.89
N HIS A 144 -2.41 -4.62 11.10
CA HIS A 144 -1.16 -3.99 11.46
C HIS A 144 -1.07 -2.65 10.75
N CYS A 145 -0.94 -1.57 11.52
CA CYS A 145 -0.67 -0.24 10.98
C CYS A 145 0.20 0.54 11.95
N ASP A 146 0.73 1.67 11.48
CA ASP A 146 1.39 2.64 12.35
C ASP A 146 0.43 3.19 13.40
N PHE A 147 0.99 3.84 14.44
CA PHE A 147 0.24 4.44 15.56
C PHE A 147 -0.60 5.67 15.18
N GLU A 148 -1.01 5.79 13.91
CA GLU A 148 -1.94 6.82 13.46
C GLU A 148 -3.34 6.52 14.02
N LYS A 149 -3.75 7.29 15.03
CA LYS A 149 -5.02 7.13 15.75
C LYS A 149 -6.24 7.05 14.83
N ALA A 150 -6.28 7.85 13.78
CA ALA A 150 -7.39 7.86 12.83
C ALA A 150 -7.53 6.53 12.06
N VAL A 151 -6.41 5.93 11.65
CA VAL A 151 -6.39 4.62 10.98
C VAL A 151 -6.80 3.52 11.96
N SER A 152 -6.25 3.55 13.17
CA SER A 152 -6.53 2.56 14.22
C SER A 152 -8.03 2.54 14.59
N ASN A 153 -8.61 3.71 14.86
CA ASN A 153 -10.03 3.85 15.18
C ASN A 153 -10.93 3.35 14.03
N ALA A 154 -10.60 3.72 12.79
CA ALA A 154 -11.37 3.29 11.63
C ALA A 154 -11.29 1.78 11.41
N ALA A 155 -10.10 1.19 11.53
CA ALA A 155 -9.91 -0.25 11.43
C ALA A 155 -10.67 -1.00 12.54
N GLN A 156 -10.60 -0.53 13.79
CA GLN A 156 -11.32 -1.13 14.91
C GLN A 156 -12.84 -1.07 14.73
N LYS A 157 -13.36 0.02 14.16
CA LYS A 157 -14.79 0.18 13.88
C LYS A 157 -15.28 -0.76 12.77
N VAL A 158 -14.50 -0.92 11.70
CA VAL A 158 -14.95 -1.65 10.48
C VAL A 158 -14.58 -3.14 10.52
N CYS A 159 -13.42 -3.48 11.09
CA CYS A 159 -12.92 -4.84 11.22
C CYS A 159 -13.29 -5.42 12.60
N ILE A 160 -14.24 -6.37 12.61
CA ILE A 160 -14.92 -6.85 13.83
C ILE A 160 -14.01 -7.67 14.77
N ASN A 161 -12.80 -8.05 14.34
CA ASN A 161 -11.90 -8.88 15.12
C ASN A 161 -10.49 -8.30 15.28
N CYS A 162 -10.30 -6.97 15.17
CA CYS A 162 -9.04 -6.35 15.58
C CYS A 162 -8.87 -6.49 17.11
N GLN A 163 -8.49 -7.68 17.57
CA GLN A 163 -8.10 -7.88 18.95
C GLN A 163 -6.90 -6.96 19.21
N GLU A 164 -7.05 -6.05 20.17
CA GLU A 164 -5.94 -5.34 20.81
C GLU A 164 -5.08 -6.34 21.59
N HIS A 165 -4.53 -7.36 20.94
CA HIS A 165 -3.61 -8.30 21.58
C HIS A 165 -2.35 -7.58 22.07
N ASN A 166 -2.00 -6.45 21.45
CA ASN A 166 -0.85 -5.66 21.86
C ASN A 166 -1.12 -4.79 23.08
N TYR A 167 -2.34 -4.36 23.42
CA TYR A 167 -2.48 -3.35 24.48
C TYR A 167 -2.22 -3.94 25.88
N VAL A 168 -2.86 -5.07 26.22
CA VAL A 168 -2.71 -5.68 27.55
C VAL A 168 -1.31 -6.24 27.78
N GLN A 169 -0.76 -6.99 26.82
CA GLN A 169 0.60 -7.52 26.92
C GLN A 169 1.66 -6.41 26.92
N PHE A 170 1.42 -5.30 26.20
CA PHE A 170 2.30 -4.15 26.26
C PHE A 170 2.19 -3.40 27.60
N LEU A 171 1.00 -3.31 28.21
CA LEU A 171 0.86 -2.76 29.56
C LEU A 171 1.58 -3.62 30.60
N GLU A 172 1.44 -4.96 30.52
CA GLU A 172 2.18 -5.90 31.36
C GLU A 172 3.70 -5.75 31.15
N PHE A 173 4.14 -5.64 29.89
CA PHE A 173 5.52 -5.34 29.55
C PHE A 173 5.96 -3.98 30.10
N LEU A 174 5.17 -2.92 29.98
CA LEU A 174 5.50 -1.59 30.51
C LEU A 174 5.61 -1.61 32.02
N GLU A 175 4.75 -2.36 32.71
CA GLU A 175 4.81 -2.52 34.16
C GLU A 175 6.06 -3.31 34.57
N TYR A 176 6.35 -4.41 33.89
CA TYR A 176 7.59 -5.17 34.05
C TYR A 176 8.82 -4.31 33.74
N PHE A 177 8.80 -3.54 32.65
CA PHE A 177 9.90 -2.70 32.20
C PHE A 177 10.16 -1.57 33.19
N LYS A 178 9.09 -0.93 33.68
CA LYS A 178 9.16 0.07 34.74
C LYS A 178 9.77 -0.52 36.01
N LYS A 179 9.28 -1.67 36.48
CA LYS A 179 9.75 -2.33 37.71
C LYS A 179 11.19 -2.83 37.60
N THR A 180 11.56 -3.36 36.45
CA THR A 180 12.82 -4.07 36.26
C THR A 180 13.92 -3.15 35.78
N TYR A 181 13.64 -2.32 34.78
CA TYR A 181 14.62 -1.47 34.13
C TYR A 181 14.57 -0.05 34.69
N LEU A 182 13.43 0.64 34.62
CA LEU A 182 13.36 2.08 34.93
C LEU A 182 13.70 2.42 36.40
N ILE A 183 13.39 1.53 37.34
CA ILE A 183 13.70 1.72 38.77
C ILE A 183 15.13 1.28 39.11
N ASN A 184 15.62 0.19 38.51
CA ASN A 184 16.85 -0.45 38.97
C ASN A 184 18.09 -0.08 38.13
N PHE A 185 17.90 0.61 37.00
CA PHE A 185 18.99 0.99 36.11
C PHE A 185 18.92 2.49 35.82
N GLU A 186 20.06 3.16 35.96
CA GLU A 186 20.18 4.57 35.58
C GLU A 186 19.99 4.70 34.06
N THR A 187 19.11 5.60 33.64
CA THR A 187 18.74 5.83 32.23
C THR A 187 19.92 6.25 31.36
N GLU A 188 21.00 6.74 31.98
CA GLU A 188 22.26 7.11 31.33
C GLU A 188 22.95 5.89 30.70
N ASN A 189 22.78 4.70 31.28
CA ASN A 189 23.29 3.43 30.75
C ASN A 189 22.49 2.89 29.56
N TRP A 190 21.35 3.51 29.24
CA TRP A 190 20.49 3.11 28.14
C TRP A 190 20.80 3.87 26.85
N ASN A 191 21.72 4.85 26.93
CA ASN A 191 22.13 5.60 25.78
C ASN A 191 23.00 4.74 24.86
N TYR A 192 22.34 4.02 23.96
CA TYR A 192 22.93 3.19 22.93
C TYR A 192 23.34 4.04 21.71
N TYR A 193 24.05 5.14 21.95
CA TYR A 193 24.50 6.08 20.92
C TYR A 193 25.76 5.55 20.23
N ASP A 194 25.60 4.61 19.30
CA ASP A 194 26.48 4.37 18.12
C ASP A 194 26.21 3.03 17.40
N ASN A 195 25.38 2.14 17.96
CA ASN A 195 25.02 0.89 17.29
C ASN A 195 23.61 0.99 16.67
N ILE A 196 23.58 1.51 15.44
CA ILE A 196 22.36 1.53 14.62
C ILE A 196 22.28 0.23 13.81
N GLU A 197 21.93 -0.87 14.47
CA GLU A 197 21.27 -1.98 13.79
C GLU A 197 19.77 -1.87 14.07
N HIS A 198 19.10 -1.14 13.18
CA HIS A 198 17.67 -0.84 13.25
C HIS A 198 16.81 -2.11 13.35
N ILE A 199 15.95 -2.17 14.38
CA ILE A 199 14.80 -3.07 14.42
C ILE A 199 13.53 -2.23 14.63
N THR A 200 12.71 -2.10 13.58
CA THR A 200 11.24 -2.30 13.49
C THR A 200 10.70 -1.63 12.19
N ASN A 201 9.44 -1.91 11.81
CA ASN A 201 8.71 -1.61 10.54
C ASN A 201 9.38 -1.90 9.16
N ASN A 202 10.45 -2.71 9.16
CA ASN A 202 11.24 -3.11 7.98
C ASN A 202 10.42 -3.50 6.73
N VAL A 203 9.25 -4.13 6.84
CA VAL A 203 8.47 -4.57 5.66
C VAL A 203 7.82 -3.41 4.91
N SER A 204 7.11 -2.52 5.62
CA SER A 204 6.48 -1.34 5.01
C SER A 204 7.54 -0.35 4.53
N GLU A 205 8.62 -0.18 5.29
CA GLU A 205 9.76 0.63 4.86
C GLU A 205 10.47 0.06 3.63
N THR A 206 10.70 -1.25 3.58
CA THR A 206 11.29 -1.93 2.42
C THR A 206 10.39 -1.78 1.21
N PHE A 207 9.07 -1.87 1.38
CA PHE A 207 8.12 -1.62 0.31
C PHE A 207 8.14 -0.17 -0.15
N ASN A 208 8.20 0.79 0.78
CA ASN A 208 8.38 2.21 0.43
C ASN A 208 9.69 2.46 -0.32
N LYS A 209 10.78 1.77 0.04
CA LYS A 209 12.05 1.81 -0.71
C LYS A 209 11.89 1.21 -2.10
N TYR A 210 11.15 0.11 -2.24
CA TYR A 210 10.81 -0.49 -3.54
C TYR A 210 9.98 0.47 -4.41
N LEU A 211 8.91 1.05 -3.86
CA LEU A 211 8.09 2.08 -4.52
C LEU A 211 8.94 3.28 -4.94
N LYS A 212 9.88 3.74 -4.10
CA LYS A 212 10.81 4.82 -4.46
C LYS A 212 11.69 4.50 -5.68
N LYS A 213 12.01 3.22 -5.91
CA LYS A 213 12.76 2.77 -7.10
C LYS A 213 11.86 2.68 -8.34
N LEU A 214 10.60 2.30 -8.17
CA LEU A 214 9.63 2.19 -9.26
C LEU A 214 9.11 3.55 -9.74
N PHE A 215 8.85 4.47 -8.81
CA PHE A 215 8.16 5.72 -9.08
C PHE A 215 9.14 6.91 -9.07
N ALA A 216 8.97 7.81 -10.03
CA ALA A 216 9.48 9.17 -9.86
C ALA A 216 8.75 9.83 -8.68
N LYS A 217 9.43 10.72 -7.95
CA LYS A 217 8.81 11.48 -6.86
C LYS A 217 7.60 12.24 -7.39
N LYS A 218 6.44 12.10 -6.72
CA LYS A 218 5.18 12.75 -7.09
C LYS A 218 4.79 12.49 -8.56
N PRO A 219 4.52 11.22 -8.94
CA PRO A 219 4.13 10.89 -10.31
C PRO A 219 2.80 11.55 -10.68
N THR A 220 2.56 11.74 -11.98
CA THR A 220 1.23 12.14 -12.47
C THR A 220 0.19 11.08 -12.13
N PHE A 221 -1.10 11.44 -12.14
CA PHE A 221 -2.16 10.48 -11.83
C PHE A 221 -2.10 9.23 -12.72
N PHE A 222 -2.01 9.42 -14.04
CA PHE A 222 -1.97 8.31 -14.98
C PHE A 222 -0.64 7.54 -14.97
N GLN A 223 0.47 8.19 -14.60
CA GLN A 223 1.74 7.48 -14.34
C GLN A 223 1.59 6.55 -13.14
N LEU A 224 1.00 7.05 -12.05
CA LEU A 224 0.74 6.23 -10.87
C LEU A 224 -0.09 5.00 -11.24
N LEU A 225 -1.25 5.20 -11.87
CA LEU A 225 -2.14 4.09 -12.21
C LEU A 225 -1.51 3.08 -13.16
N SER A 226 -0.76 3.54 -14.16
CA SER A 226 -0.08 2.64 -15.10
C SER A 226 0.93 1.72 -14.40
N GLU A 227 1.66 2.20 -13.40
CA GLU A 227 2.57 1.36 -12.62
C GLU A 227 1.81 0.48 -11.62
N LEU A 228 0.72 0.96 -11.00
CA LEU A 228 -0.12 0.13 -10.13
C LEU A 228 -0.71 -1.07 -10.88
N GLN A 229 -1.14 -0.89 -12.14
CA GLN A 229 -1.58 -1.99 -13.00
C GLN A 229 -0.46 -3.00 -13.30
N LYS A 230 0.79 -2.54 -13.45
CA LYS A 230 1.93 -3.44 -13.68
C LYS A 230 2.28 -4.22 -12.43
N GLU A 231 2.26 -3.58 -11.27
CA GLU A 231 2.46 -4.23 -9.98
C GLU A 231 1.39 -5.29 -9.71
N GLU A 232 0.12 -4.96 -9.91
CA GLU A 232 -0.99 -5.92 -9.79
C GLU A 232 -0.80 -7.12 -10.72
N SER A 233 -0.46 -6.88 -11.98
CA SER A 233 -0.24 -7.93 -12.97
C SER A 233 0.96 -8.81 -12.65
N LYS A 234 2.05 -8.22 -12.13
CA LYS A 234 3.25 -8.96 -11.72
C LYS A 234 2.91 -9.91 -10.57
N TYR A 235 2.24 -9.41 -9.54
CA TYR A 235 1.82 -10.21 -8.40
C TYR A 235 0.86 -11.35 -8.80
N TYR A 236 -0.07 -11.08 -9.71
CA TYR A 236 -0.96 -12.11 -10.25
C TYR A 236 -0.18 -13.27 -10.90
N ILE A 237 0.78 -12.93 -11.77
CA ILE A 237 1.64 -13.89 -12.46
C ILE A 237 2.46 -14.70 -11.46
N ASP A 238 3.13 -14.01 -10.53
CA ASP A 238 3.96 -14.62 -9.49
C ASP A 238 3.15 -15.62 -8.64
N THR A 239 1.86 -15.33 -8.37
CA THR A 239 0.99 -16.21 -7.58
C THR A 239 0.37 -17.37 -8.40
N LYS A 240 0.05 -17.16 -9.68
CA LYS A 240 -0.62 -18.18 -10.52
C LYS A 240 0.35 -19.04 -11.33
N GLY A 241 1.65 -18.73 -11.32
CA GLY A 241 2.68 -19.54 -11.97
C GLY A 241 2.69 -19.47 -13.51
N GLU A 242 1.91 -18.56 -14.10
CA GLU A 242 1.87 -18.40 -15.55
C GLU A 242 2.96 -17.42 -15.99
N LEU A 243 4.12 -17.98 -16.37
CA LEU A 243 5.09 -17.29 -17.21
C LEU A 243 4.37 -16.80 -18.47
N LEU A 244 4.17 -15.49 -18.59
CA LEU A 244 3.93 -14.88 -19.89
C LEU A 244 5.21 -15.07 -20.71
N GLU A 245 5.24 -16.09 -21.56
CA GLU A 245 6.13 -16.10 -22.70
C GLU A 245 5.84 -14.83 -23.52
N PHE A 246 6.89 -14.04 -23.69
CA PHE A 246 6.88 -12.81 -24.48
C PHE A 246 6.76 -13.10 -25.98
#